data_AF-A0A7V9M2J5-F1
#
_entry.id   AF-A0A7V9M2J5-F1
#
_cell.length_a   1.000
_cell.length_b   1.000
_cell.length_c   1.000
_cell.angle_alpha   90.00
_cell.angle_beta   90.00
_cell.angle_gamma   90.00
#
_symmetry.space_group_name_H-M   'P 1'
#
loop_
_entity.id
_entity.type
_entity.pdbx_description
1 polymer ?
#
loop_
_entity_poly.entity_id
_entity_poly.type
_entity_poly.pdbx_seq_one_letter_code
_entity_poly.pdbx_strand_id
1 'polypeptide(L)'
;MELHENNESLQSSLLVAGGLTKRIIPCLDIKNGRTVKGINFENIRDAGDPVELAQYYSQQGADELVFLDITATIEKRKTLVELVKKVAANINI
;
A
#
# COMPACT_ATOMS: atom_id res chain seq x y z
N MET A 1 -32.25 -28.85 -40.29
CA MET A 1 -33.21 -28.65 -39.19
C MET A 1 -32.35 -28.50 -37.95
N GLU A 2 -32.21 -27.24 -37.53
CA GLU A 2 -31.91 -26.68 -36.19
C GLU A 2 -31.14 -27.52 -35.15
N LEU A 3 -30.26 -27.00 -34.30
CA LEU A 3 -29.71 -25.67 -34.04
C LEU A 3 -28.52 -25.87 -33.06
N HIS A 4 -27.64 -24.86 -33.03
CA HIS A 4 -26.68 -24.48 -32.00
C HIS A 4 -26.80 -25.12 -30.60
N GLU A 5 -25.65 -25.38 -29.98
CA GLU A 5 -25.32 -24.69 -28.73
C GLU A 5 -23.80 -24.56 -28.53
N ASN A 6 -23.41 -23.35 -28.18
CA ASN A 6 -22.09 -22.76 -28.35
C ASN A 6 -21.14 -23.13 -27.20
N ASN A 7 -19.93 -23.58 -27.53
CA ASN A 7 -18.80 -23.66 -26.60
C ASN A 7 -18.18 -22.27 -26.38
N GLU A 8 -18.99 -21.29 -25.98
CA GLU A 8 -18.56 -19.92 -25.64
C GLU A 8 -18.51 -19.68 -24.12
N SER A 9 -18.99 -20.61 -23.30
CA SER A 9 -19.03 -20.44 -21.83
C SER A 9 -17.74 -20.82 -21.10
N LEU A 10 -16.78 -21.49 -21.75
CA LEU A 10 -15.51 -21.92 -21.15
C LEU A 10 -14.31 -21.02 -21.48
N GLN A 11 -14.50 -19.93 -22.24
CA GLN A 11 -13.44 -18.96 -22.55
C GLN A 11 -13.52 -17.64 -21.78
N SER A 12 -14.46 -17.47 -20.86
CA SER A 12 -14.64 -16.23 -20.10
C SER A 12 -13.87 -16.16 -18.78
N SER A 13 -13.32 -17.28 -18.28
CA SER A 13 -12.64 -17.32 -16.97
C SER A 13 -11.11 -17.40 -17.02
N LEU A 14 -10.50 -17.51 -18.19
CA LEU A 14 -9.04 -17.69 -18.34
C LEU A 14 -8.38 -16.67 -19.29
N LEU A 15 -8.95 -15.47 -19.37
CA LEU A 15 -8.38 -14.34 -20.10
C LEU A 15 -8.50 -13.08 -19.23
N VAL A 16 -7.80 -13.06 -18.09
CA VAL A 16 -7.25 -11.77 -17.66
C VAL A 16 -6.21 -11.42 -18.71
N ALA A 17 -6.64 -10.62 -19.68
CA ALA A 17 -5.81 -10.12 -20.77
C ALA A 17 -4.48 -9.62 -20.20
N GLY A 18 -3.36 -10.05 -20.78
CA GLY A 18 -2.00 -9.73 -20.35
C GLY A 18 -1.67 -8.25 -20.45
N GLY A 19 -2.18 -7.46 -19.52
CA GLY A 19 -1.91 -6.03 -19.35
C GLY A 19 -1.65 -5.70 -17.89
N LEU A 20 -0.82 -4.69 -17.65
CA LEU A 20 -0.57 -4.20 -16.29
C LEU A 20 -1.87 -3.65 -15.69
N THR A 21 -2.22 -4.13 -14.51
CA THR A 21 -3.37 -3.64 -13.76
C THR A 21 -3.08 -2.26 -13.16
N LYS A 22 -4.15 -1.53 -12.83
CA LYS A 22 -4.00 -0.32 -12.01
C LYS A 22 -3.63 -0.75 -10.59
N ARG A 23 -2.70 -0.02 -9.97
CA ARG A 23 -2.22 -0.26 -8.61
C ARG A 23 -2.88 0.69 -7.62
N ILE A 24 -3.21 0.19 -6.43
CA ILE A 24 -3.66 0.94 -5.26
C ILE A 24 -2.50 1.04 -4.28
N ILE A 25 -2.03 2.26 -4.03
CA ILE A 25 -0.80 2.53 -3.29
C ILE A 25 -1.08 3.48 -2.12
N PRO A 26 -1.31 2.97 -0.90
CA PRO A 26 -1.37 3.78 0.30
C PRO A 26 -0.04 4.49 0.58
N CYS A 27 -0.12 5.77 0.90
CA CYS A 27 1.02 6.60 1.29
C CYS A 27 0.89 6.97 2.76
N LEU A 28 1.93 6.68 3.56
CA LEU A 28 1.98 6.95 4.99
C LEU A 28 3.03 8.04 5.25
N ASP A 29 2.56 9.18 5.74
CA ASP A 29 3.44 10.26 6.19
C ASP A 29 4.03 9.90 7.55
N ILE A 30 5.35 9.83 7.64
CA ILE A 30 6.09 9.43 8.83
C ILE A 30 6.74 10.65 9.45
N LYS A 31 6.49 10.88 10.74
CA LYS A 31 7.18 11.88 11.54
C LYS A 31 7.64 11.26 12.84
N ASN A 32 8.94 11.33 13.14
CA ASN A 32 9.52 10.77 14.36
C ASN A 32 9.16 9.30 14.61
N GLY A 33 9.07 8.50 13.52
CA GLY A 33 8.74 7.08 13.58
C GLY A 33 7.26 6.74 13.74
N ARG A 34 6.36 7.73 13.73
CA ARG A 34 4.91 7.55 13.80
C ARG A 34 4.26 7.93 12.48
N THR A 35 3.18 7.25 12.11
CA THR A 35 2.34 7.70 11.00
C THR A 35 1.53 8.88 11.46
N VAL A 36 1.47 9.93 10.66
CA VAL A 36 0.74 11.14 10.98
C VAL A 36 -0.22 11.54 9.86
N LYS A 37 -1.18 12.39 10.20
CA LYS A 37 -2.08 13.03 9.24
C LYS A 37 -2.25 14.51 9.57
N GLY A 38 -2.42 15.32 8.55
CA GLY A 38 -2.71 16.75 8.67
C GLY A 38 -3.09 17.32 7.31
N ILE A 39 -3.31 18.63 7.26
CA ILE A 39 -3.59 19.35 6.01
C ILE A 39 -2.44 20.32 5.80
N ASN A 40 -1.76 20.25 4.66
CA ASN A 40 -0.61 21.12 4.34
C ASN A 40 0.45 21.18 5.45
N PHE A 41 0.72 20.04 6.10
CA PHE A 41 1.61 19.93 7.26
C PHE A 41 1.20 20.71 8.52
N GLU A 42 -0.02 21.24 8.56
CA GLU A 42 -0.64 21.86 9.71
C GLU A 42 -1.54 20.87 10.45
N ASN A 43 -1.77 21.13 11.74
CA ASN A 43 -2.62 20.32 12.60
C ASN A 43 -2.27 18.82 12.55
N ILE A 44 -0.96 18.53 12.51
CA ILE A 44 -0.41 17.17 12.49
C ILE A 44 -0.90 16.40 13.71
N ARG A 45 -1.55 15.26 13.45
CA ARG A 45 -2.06 14.33 14.47
C ARG A 45 -1.44 12.97 14.26
N ASP A 46 -1.19 12.25 15.35
CA ASP A 46 -0.82 10.84 15.31
C ASP A 46 -1.94 10.03 14.66
N ALA A 47 -1.58 9.20 13.69
CA ALA A 47 -2.48 8.33 12.94
C ALA A 47 -2.23 6.84 13.25
N GLY A 48 -1.18 6.49 13.99
CA GLY A 48 -0.92 5.11 14.39
C GLY A 48 0.50 4.63 14.16
N ASP A 49 0.72 3.35 14.50
CA ASP A 49 1.98 2.68 14.23
C ASP A 49 2.12 2.35 12.74
N PRO A 50 3.24 2.69 12.08
CA PRO A 50 3.38 2.44 10.65
C PRO A 50 3.44 0.94 10.29
N VAL A 51 3.91 0.06 11.21
CA VAL A 51 3.97 -1.38 10.96
C VAL A 51 2.58 -1.99 11.01
N GLU A 52 1.77 -1.62 12.01
CA GLU A 52 0.37 -2.07 12.12
C GLU A 52 -0.46 -1.61 10.92
N LEU A 53 -0.30 -0.35 10.50
CA LEU A 53 -0.99 0.19 9.32
C LEU A 53 -0.51 -0.48 8.02
N ALA A 54 0.78 -0.78 7.90
CA ALA A 54 1.31 -1.51 6.75
C ALA A 54 0.72 -2.93 6.66
N GLN A 55 0.62 -3.64 7.79
CA GLN A 55 -0.03 -4.95 7.88
C GLN A 55 -1.50 -4.85 7.49
N TYR A 56 -2.21 -3.87 8.01
CA TYR A 56 -3.60 -3.62 7.67
C TYR A 56 -3.79 -3.41 6.18
N TYR A 57 -3.03 -2.50 5.56
CA TYR A 57 -3.17 -2.22 4.13
C TYR A 57 -2.76 -3.40 3.24
N SER A 58 -1.72 -4.15 3.61
CA SER A 58 -1.35 -5.40 2.92
C SER A 58 -2.51 -6.42 2.98
N GLN A 59 -3.15 -6.60 4.14
CA GLN A 59 -4.33 -7.48 4.29
C GLN A 59 -5.56 -6.99 3.52
N GLN A 60 -5.69 -5.68 3.30
CA GLN A 60 -6.76 -5.10 2.47
C GLN A 60 -6.48 -5.18 0.97
N GLY A 61 -5.32 -5.71 0.54
CA GLY A 61 -4.97 -5.88 -0.87
C GLY A 61 -4.34 -4.64 -1.52
N ALA A 62 -3.62 -3.82 -0.75
CA ALA A 62 -2.74 -2.82 -1.35
C ALA A 62 -1.67 -3.49 -2.22
N ASP A 63 -1.41 -2.92 -3.41
CA ASP A 63 -0.41 -3.44 -4.33
C ASP A 63 1.01 -2.97 -3.97
N GLU A 64 1.13 -1.76 -3.39
CA GLU A 64 2.40 -1.22 -2.87
C GLU A 64 2.16 -0.33 -1.66
N LEU A 65 3.21 -0.03 -0.90
CA LEU A 65 3.19 0.96 0.19
C LEU A 65 4.28 2.01 -0.02
N VAL A 66 3.93 3.27 0.22
CA VAL A 66 4.88 4.39 0.21
C VAL A 66 4.99 4.98 1.61
N PHE A 67 6.23 5.20 2.07
CA PHE A 67 6.51 5.85 3.34
C PHE A 67 7.24 7.16 3.08
N LEU A 68 6.63 8.28 3.47
CA LEU A 68 7.22 9.61 3.30
C LEU A 68 7.70 10.16 4.65
N ASP A 69 9.01 10.18 4.88
CA ASP A 69 9.57 10.76 6.10
C ASP A 69 9.62 12.30 6.04
N ILE A 70 8.70 12.93 6.76
CA ILE A 70 8.55 14.38 6.88
C ILE A 70 9.24 14.95 8.13
N THR A 71 10.07 14.15 8.81
CA THR A 71 10.86 14.61 9.97
C THR A 71 11.83 15.70 9.56
N ALA A 72 11.89 16.80 10.32
CA ALA A 72 12.71 17.96 9.97
C ALA A 72 14.21 17.63 10.10
N THR A 73 15.04 18.14 9.19
CA THR A 73 16.49 17.86 9.16
C THR A 73 17.21 18.27 10.46
N ILE A 74 16.72 19.31 11.15
CA ILE A 74 17.27 19.78 12.43
C ILE A 74 17.03 18.75 13.55
N GLU A 75 16.00 17.91 13.47
CA GLU A 75 15.62 16.92 14.48
C GLU A 75 16.51 15.65 14.46
N LYS A 76 17.73 15.72 13.90
CA LYS A 76 18.64 14.58 13.70
C LYS A 76 17.91 13.40 13.05
N ARG A 77 17.53 13.59 11.78
CA ARG A 77 16.89 12.59 10.93
C ARG A 77 17.61 11.24 11.07
N LYS A 78 17.02 10.31 11.83
CA LYS A 78 17.45 8.92 11.82
C LYS A 78 16.99 8.33 10.50
N THR A 79 17.80 7.45 9.92
CA THR A 79 17.43 6.81 8.66
C THR A 79 16.16 5.97 8.85
N LEU A 80 15.27 6.01 7.86
CA LEU A 80 14.02 5.23 7.83
C LEU A 80 14.28 3.70 7.75
N VAL A 81 15.55 3.29 7.65
CA VAL A 81 16.01 1.91 7.50
C VAL A 81 15.42 1.00 8.58
N GLU A 82 15.42 1.42 9.84
CA GLU A 82 14.88 0.59 10.92
C GLU A 82 13.36 0.39 10.81
N LEU A 83 12.64 1.41 10.33
CA LEU A 83 11.22 1.26 10.04
C LEU A 83 11.01 0.29 8.87
N VAL A 84 11.74 0.47 7.77
CA VAL A 84 11.63 -0.39 6.58
C VAL A 84 11.92 -1.85 6.94
N LYS A 85 12.94 -2.14 7.75
CA LYS A 85 13.25 -3.50 8.24
C LYS A 85 12.07 -4.10 9.01
N LYS A 86 11.47 -3.33 9.93
CA LYS A 86 10.32 -3.79 10.72
C LYS A 86 9.11 -4.08 9.83
N VAL A 87 8.81 -3.18 8.88
CA VAL A 87 7.71 -3.38 7.93
C VAL A 87 7.95 -4.62 7.09
N ALA A 88 9.13 -4.76 6.48
CA ALA A 88 9.48 -5.90 5.63
C ALA A 88 9.42 -7.26 6.35
N ALA A 89 9.66 -7.28 7.67
CA ALA A 89 9.51 -8.50 8.48
C ALA A 89 8.05 -8.90 8.77
N ASN A 90 7.09 -8.01 8.52
CA ASN A 90 5.71 -8.12 8.99
C ASN A 90 4.65 -8.17 7.89
N ILE A 91 5.01 -7.91 6.63
CA ILE A 91 4.06 -7.89 5.51
C ILE A 91 4.61 -8.67 4.32
N ASN A 92 3.70 -9.08 3.43
CA ASN A 92 4.01 -9.63 2.13
C ASN A 92 3.13 -8.92 1.10
N ILE A 93 3.76 -8.14 0.23
CA ILE A 93 3.12 -7.29 -0.78
C ILE A 93 3.81 -7.52 -2.13
#